data_AF-A0A5S5D3F3-F1
#
_entry.id   AF-A0A5S5D3F3-F1
#
_cell.length_a   1.000
_cell.length_b   1.000
_cell.length_c   1.000
_cell.angle_alpha   90.00
_cell.angle_beta   90.00
_cell.angle_gamma   90.00
#
_symmetry.space_group_name_H-M   'P 1'
#
loop_
_entity.id
_entity.type
_entity.pdbx_description
1 polymer ?
#
loop_
_entity_poly.entity_id
_entity_poly.type
_entity_poly.pdbx_seq_one_letter_code
_entity_poly.pdbx_strand_id
1 'polypeptide(L)'
;MLTKMNKQPMLLEKEKKFEEVFRTHFQELHRYAFKILGDSDAAQETVQQVFLKLWEKDGQYDIHTSIRAYLYRAVYNESINLLKREQHKARYQAHQQYTNRDESFLHQNDHELKQQLYAALSKLPEKSRMVFEMSRFQELKYQEIADALSLSLKTVEGHMTKALKHLRVHLADYLNIVTLIIMTRL
;
A
#
# COMPACT_ATOMS: atom_id res chain seq x y z
N MET A 1 -6.98 -47.83 -18.22
CA MET A 1 -6.11 -46.66 -18.48
C MET A 1 -6.75 -45.43 -17.85
N LEU A 2 -6.17 -45.00 -16.72
CA LEU A 2 -6.62 -43.93 -15.85
C LEU A 2 -6.04 -42.59 -16.32
N THR A 3 -6.78 -41.76 -17.08
CA THR A 3 -6.38 -40.34 -17.26
C THR A 3 -7.51 -39.41 -17.72
N LYS A 4 -8.69 -39.53 -17.11
CA LYS A 4 -9.59 -38.37 -16.96
C LYS A 4 -9.63 -38.02 -15.47
N MET A 5 -8.49 -37.61 -14.93
CA MET A 5 -8.47 -36.99 -13.61
C MET A 5 -9.26 -35.68 -13.71
N ASN A 6 -10.33 -35.64 -12.92
CA ASN A 6 -11.35 -34.64 -12.86
C ASN A 6 -10.74 -33.25 -12.55
N LYS A 7 -10.64 -32.35 -13.54
CA LYS A 7 -10.17 -30.96 -13.34
C LYS A 7 -11.23 -30.04 -12.71
N GLN A 8 -12.51 -30.42 -12.78
CA GLN A 8 -13.63 -29.65 -12.21
C GLN A 8 -13.50 -29.37 -10.70
N PRO A 9 -13.16 -30.33 -9.82
CA PRO A 9 -12.99 -30.05 -8.39
C PRO A 9 -11.80 -29.11 -8.09
N MET A 10 -10.76 -29.13 -8.93
CA MET A 10 -9.56 -28.30 -8.73
C MET A 10 -9.80 -26.82 -9.09
N LEU A 11 -10.63 -26.57 -10.10
CA LEU A 11 -11.05 -25.22 -10.49
C LEU A 11 -11.99 -24.59 -9.45
N LEU A 12 -12.93 -25.37 -8.92
CA LEU A 12 -13.86 -24.92 -7.88
C LEU A 12 -13.14 -24.54 -6.57
N GLU A 13 -12.10 -25.28 -6.20
CA GLU A 13 -11.24 -24.94 -5.05
C GLU A 13 -10.42 -23.66 -5.27
N LYS A 14 -9.92 -23.43 -6.49
CA LYS A 14 -9.22 -22.19 -6.86
C LYS A 14 -10.15 -20.98 -6.76
N GLU A 15 -11.37 -21.11 -7.29
CA GLU A 15 -12.41 -20.07 -7.23
C GLU A 15 -12.76 -19.69 -5.79
N LYS A 16 -13.04 -20.68 -4.92
CA LYS A 16 -13.39 -20.43 -3.52
C LYS A 16 -12.28 -19.72 -2.74
N LYS A 17 -11.03 -20.19 -2.89
CA LYS A 17 -9.88 -19.57 -2.22
C LYS A 17 -9.65 -18.14 -2.71
N PHE A 18 -9.78 -17.91 -4.01
CA PHE A 18 -9.68 -16.56 -4.56
C PHE A 18 -10.80 -15.65 -4.04
N GLU A 19 -12.04 -16.14 -4.03
CA GLU A 19 -13.19 -15.37 -3.52
C GLU A 19 -12.99 -14.98 -2.05
N GLU A 20 -12.49 -15.89 -1.22
CA GLU A 20 -12.18 -15.62 0.19
C GLU A 20 -11.13 -14.50 0.34
N VAL A 21 -10.02 -14.59 -0.39
CA VAL A 21 -8.96 -13.57 -0.40
C VAL A 21 -9.51 -12.22 -0.91
N PHE A 22 -10.32 -12.24 -1.96
CA PHE A 22 -10.95 -11.05 -2.51
C PHE A 22 -11.86 -10.37 -1.49
N ARG A 23 -12.83 -11.11 -0.93
CA ARG A 23 -13.78 -10.58 0.06
C ARG A 23 -13.09 -10.05 1.31
N THR A 24 -12.01 -10.70 1.73
CA THR A 24 -11.26 -10.32 2.94
C THR A 24 -10.46 -9.03 2.74
N HIS A 25 -9.85 -8.83 1.58
CA HIS A 25 -8.85 -7.75 1.42
C HIS A 25 -9.30 -6.59 0.55
N PHE A 26 -10.29 -6.75 -0.33
CA PHE A 26 -10.64 -5.73 -1.33
C PHE A 26 -10.92 -4.36 -0.71
N GLN A 27 -11.75 -4.29 0.34
CA GLN A 27 -12.15 -3.01 0.93
C GLN A 27 -10.98 -2.29 1.64
N GLU A 28 -10.07 -3.03 2.26
CA GLU A 28 -8.88 -2.42 2.89
C GLU A 28 -7.90 -1.92 1.84
N LEU A 29 -7.68 -2.71 0.79
CA LEU A 29 -6.80 -2.36 -0.32
C LEU A 29 -7.35 -1.18 -1.14
N HIS A 30 -8.67 -1.08 -1.31
CA HIS A 30 -9.30 0.07 -1.96
C HIS A 30 -9.05 1.34 -1.17
N ARG A 31 -9.30 1.30 0.15
CA ARG A 31 -8.99 2.43 1.04
C ARG A 31 -7.52 2.79 1.04
N TYR A 32 -6.64 1.81 0.89
CA TYR A 32 -5.20 2.04 0.78
C TYR A 32 -4.83 2.72 -0.52
N ALA A 33 -5.28 2.20 -1.67
CA ALA A 33 -5.08 2.79 -2.99
C ALA A 33 -5.66 4.21 -3.06
N PHE A 34 -6.85 4.44 -2.50
CA PHE A 34 -7.49 5.75 -2.45
C PHE A 34 -6.65 6.78 -1.69
N LYS A 35 -5.99 6.41 -0.60
CA LYS A 35 -5.08 7.33 0.13
C LYS A 35 -3.85 7.71 -0.70
N ILE A 36 -3.44 6.86 -1.64
CA ILE A 36 -2.28 7.11 -2.51
C ILE A 36 -2.69 7.94 -3.73
N LEU A 37 -3.84 7.60 -4.33
CA LEU A 37 -4.29 8.15 -5.62
C LEU A 37 -5.20 9.37 -5.48
N GLY A 38 -5.93 9.51 -4.37
CA GLY A 38 -6.92 10.57 -4.18
C GLY A 38 -8.20 10.42 -5.02
N ASP A 39 -8.27 9.39 -5.87
CA ASP A 39 -9.37 9.10 -6.78
C ASP A 39 -9.94 7.70 -6.50
N SER A 40 -11.25 7.62 -6.25
CA SER A 40 -11.93 6.38 -5.86
C SER A 40 -12.04 5.37 -7.00
N ASP A 41 -12.22 5.84 -8.23
CA ASP A 41 -12.37 5.01 -9.41
C ASP A 41 -11.01 4.43 -9.79
N ALA A 42 -9.98 5.27 -9.81
CA ALA A 42 -8.59 4.84 -10.02
C ALA A 42 -8.13 3.85 -8.93
N ALA A 43 -8.54 4.06 -7.68
CA ALA A 43 -8.27 3.12 -6.59
C ALA A 43 -8.96 1.78 -6.80
N GLN A 44 -10.21 1.77 -7.23
CA GLN A 44 -10.96 0.56 -7.54
C GLN A 44 -10.32 -0.22 -8.69
N GLU A 45 -10.02 0.45 -9.79
CA GLU A 45 -9.37 -0.14 -10.96
C GLU A 45 -8.00 -0.73 -10.58
N THR A 46 -7.21 -0.01 -9.78
CA THR A 46 -5.91 -0.48 -9.30
C THR A 46 -6.03 -1.79 -8.53
N VAL A 47 -6.98 -1.87 -7.58
CA VAL A 47 -7.19 -3.08 -6.77
C VAL A 47 -7.72 -4.23 -7.64
N GLN A 48 -8.66 -3.96 -8.55
CA GLN A 48 -9.15 -4.95 -9.51
C GLN A 48 -8.01 -5.52 -10.36
N GLN A 49 -7.12 -4.66 -10.87
CA GLN A 49 -5.95 -5.08 -11.66
C GLN A 49 -5.01 -5.98 -10.85
N VAL A 50 -4.81 -5.69 -9.56
CA VAL A 50 -4.01 -6.55 -8.68
C VAL A 50 -4.65 -7.92 -8.49
N PHE A 51 -5.98 -7.97 -8.30
CA PHE A 51 -6.69 -9.24 -8.18
C PHE A 51 -6.75 -10.03 -9.49
N LEU A 52 -6.87 -9.36 -10.64
CA LEU A 52 -6.75 -10.00 -11.96
C LEU A 52 -5.37 -10.64 -12.14
N LYS A 53 -4.29 -9.91 -11.84
CA LYS A 53 -2.92 -10.43 -11.86
C LYS A 53 -2.73 -11.60 -10.87
N LEU A 54 -3.43 -11.56 -9.73
CA LEU A 54 -3.42 -12.65 -8.76
C LEU A 54 -4.15 -13.89 -9.30
N TRP A 55 -5.28 -13.71 -9.98
CA TRP A 55 -6.07 -14.80 -10.58
C TRP A 55 -5.32 -15.52 -11.72
N GLU A 56 -4.61 -14.74 -12.54
CA GLU A 56 -3.76 -15.24 -13.64
C GLU A 56 -2.57 -16.07 -13.12
N LYS A 57 -2.11 -15.84 -11.89
CA LYS A 57 -1.15 -16.73 -11.24
C LYS A 57 -1.85 -18.03 -10.89
N ASP A 58 -1.41 -19.13 -11.49
CA ASP A 58 -2.20 -20.34 -11.68
C ASP A 58 -2.34 -21.25 -10.43
N GLY A 59 -2.75 -20.67 -9.30
CA GLY A 59 -2.98 -21.39 -8.03
C GLY A 59 -1.72 -21.86 -7.33
N GLN A 60 -0.54 -21.74 -7.96
CA GLN A 60 0.75 -21.83 -7.28
C GLN A 60 1.04 -20.49 -6.62
N TYR A 61 0.38 -20.25 -5.49
CA TYR A 61 0.80 -19.22 -4.55
C TYR A 61 2.09 -19.71 -3.88
N ASP A 62 3.21 -19.74 -4.62
CA ASP A 62 4.54 -19.84 -4.02
C ASP A 62 4.93 -18.46 -3.46
N ILE A 63 4.03 -17.94 -2.62
CA ILE A 63 4.25 -16.70 -1.90
C ILE A 63 5.01 -17.13 -0.67
N HIS A 64 6.34 -16.98 -0.69
CA HIS A 64 7.20 -17.18 0.48
C HIS A 64 6.93 -16.15 1.61
N THR A 65 5.86 -15.35 1.48
CA THR A 65 5.40 -14.27 2.37
C THR A 65 3.90 -14.38 2.60
N SER A 66 3.33 -13.61 3.53
CA SER A 66 1.87 -13.63 3.70
C SER A 66 1.17 -13.01 2.47
N ILE A 67 0.07 -13.62 2.03
CA ILE A 67 -0.77 -13.12 0.91
C ILE A 67 -1.14 -11.65 1.10
N ARG A 68 -1.37 -11.26 2.36
CA ARG A 68 -1.67 -9.89 2.75
C ARG A 68 -0.51 -8.95 2.44
N ALA A 69 0.71 -9.28 2.86
CA ALA A 69 1.90 -8.47 2.56
C ALA A 69 2.14 -8.32 1.05
N TYR A 70 1.94 -9.40 0.30
CA TYR A 70 2.01 -9.38 -1.16
C TYR A 70 0.98 -8.40 -1.77
N LEU A 71 -0.28 -8.48 -1.35
CA LEU A 71 -1.36 -7.64 -1.88
C LEU A 71 -1.12 -6.15 -1.63
N TYR A 72 -0.72 -5.77 -0.42
CA TYR A 72 -0.40 -4.37 -0.10
C TYR A 72 0.77 -3.84 -0.93
N ARG A 73 1.83 -4.65 -1.13
CA ARG A 73 2.92 -4.28 -2.03
C ARG A 73 2.45 -4.11 -3.47
N ALA A 74 1.64 -5.03 -3.97
CA ALA A 74 1.17 -5.00 -5.35
C ALA A 74 0.32 -3.76 -5.62
N VAL A 75 -0.62 -3.43 -4.71
CA VAL A 75 -1.46 -2.24 -4.79
C VAL A 75 -0.62 -0.96 -4.72
N TYR A 76 0.35 -0.90 -3.82
CA TYR A 76 1.26 0.24 -3.74
C TYR A 76 2.01 0.48 -5.05
N ASN A 77 2.65 -0.58 -5.58
CA ASN A 77 3.42 -0.49 -6.81
C ASN A 77 2.56 -0.04 -7.99
N GLU A 78 1.35 -0.60 -8.13
CA GLU A 78 0.45 -0.21 -9.21
C GLU A 78 -0.03 1.24 -9.05
N SER A 79 -0.35 1.67 -7.83
CA SER A 79 -0.73 3.06 -7.53
C SER A 79 0.40 4.04 -7.90
N ILE A 80 1.63 3.75 -7.50
CA ILE A 80 2.78 4.59 -7.84
C ILE A 80 3.05 4.59 -9.34
N ASN A 81 2.93 3.44 -10.01
CA ASN A 81 3.10 3.36 -11.45
C ASN A 81 2.05 4.20 -12.18
N LEU A 82 0.79 4.19 -11.71
CA LEU A 82 -0.26 5.05 -12.24
C LEU A 82 0.10 6.53 -12.09
N LEU A 83 0.45 6.99 -10.88
CA LEU A 83 0.85 8.38 -10.64
C LEU A 83 2.04 8.82 -11.50
N LYS A 84 3.03 7.94 -11.70
CA LYS A 84 4.17 8.19 -12.59
C LYS A 84 3.68 8.37 -14.04
N ARG A 85 2.82 7.48 -14.54
CA ARG A 85 2.24 7.58 -15.89
C ARG A 85 1.46 8.88 -16.08
N GLU A 86 0.65 9.26 -15.10
CA GLU A 86 -0.10 10.53 -15.12
C GLU A 86 0.82 11.74 -15.09
N GLN A 87 1.85 11.74 -14.25
CA GLN A 87 2.84 12.81 -14.22
C GLN A 87 3.59 12.93 -15.55
N HIS A 88 3.94 11.80 -16.18
CA HIS A 88 4.54 11.81 -17.51
C HIS A 88 3.58 12.39 -18.55
N LYS A 89 2.31 11.94 -18.58
CA LYS A 89 1.27 12.45 -19.49
C LYS A 89 1.03 13.95 -19.29
N ALA A 90 0.94 14.39 -18.04
CA ALA A 90 0.81 15.80 -17.67
C ALA A 90 2.04 16.61 -18.08
N ARG A 91 3.27 16.08 -17.97
CA ARG A 91 4.49 16.74 -18.46
C ARG A 91 4.56 16.84 -19.99
N TYR A 92 4.08 15.82 -20.70
CA TYR A 92 3.96 15.86 -22.17
C TYR A 92 2.92 16.90 -22.61
N GLN A 93 1.79 17.00 -21.90
CA GLN A 93 0.76 18.02 -22.14
C GLN A 93 1.23 19.43 -21.73
N ALA A 94 1.95 19.56 -20.62
CA ALA A 94 2.51 20.83 -20.13
C ALA A 94 3.71 21.34 -20.93
N HIS A 95 4.34 20.50 -21.78
CA HIS A 95 5.29 20.98 -22.80
C HIS A 95 4.62 21.89 -23.84
N GLN A 96 3.29 22.05 -23.81
CA GLN A 96 2.55 23.04 -24.58
C GLN A 96 1.98 24.21 -23.76
N GLN A 97 2.07 24.23 -22.42
CA GLN A 97 1.64 25.37 -21.58
C GLN A 97 2.09 25.20 -20.12
N TYR A 98 2.66 26.26 -19.54
CA TYR A 98 3.25 26.26 -18.20
C TYR A 98 2.20 26.21 -17.04
N THR A 99 2.48 25.28 -16.12
CA THR A 99 2.26 25.16 -14.65
C THR A 99 1.23 26.01 -13.88
N ASN A 100 0.43 25.34 -13.03
CA ASN A 100 0.58 25.35 -11.56
C ASN A 100 -0.29 24.26 -10.86
N ARG A 101 0.18 23.79 -9.70
CA ARG A 101 -0.41 22.74 -8.84
C ARG A 101 -0.92 23.40 -7.55
N ASP A 102 -2.17 23.14 -7.17
CA ASP A 102 -2.74 23.51 -5.87
C ASP A 102 -3.19 22.26 -5.10
N GLU A 103 -2.74 22.17 -3.85
CA GLU A 103 -3.20 21.21 -2.84
C GLU A 103 -4.28 21.90 -1.99
N SER A 104 -5.45 21.26 -1.81
CA SER A 104 -6.49 21.75 -0.91
C SER A 104 -6.85 20.70 0.14
N PHE A 105 -6.96 21.14 1.38
CA PHE A 105 -7.09 20.34 2.58
C PHE A 105 -7.97 21.10 3.58
N LEU A 106 -9.08 20.51 4.03
CA LEU A 106 -9.90 21.01 5.16
C LEU A 106 -10.67 19.86 5.85
N HIS A 107 -10.53 19.70 7.19
CA HIS A 107 -11.57 19.88 8.24
C HIS A 107 -11.14 19.30 9.61
N GLN A 108 -11.76 19.77 10.72
CA GLN A 108 -11.19 19.99 12.06
C GLN A 108 -11.22 18.84 13.12
N ASN A 109 -10.26 18.96 14.04
CA ASN A 109 -10.15 18.57 15.45
C ASN A 109 -9.79 17.13 15.88
N ASP A 110 -10.23 16.07 15.23
CA ASP A 110 -9.54 14.74 15.29
C ASP A 110 -8.86 14.42 13.95
N HIS A 111 -9.39 15.04 12.90
CA HIS A 111 -8.84 15.03 11.56
C HIS A 111 -7.51 15.78 11.47
N GLU A 112 -7.26 16.77 12.33
CA GLU A 112 -6.06 17.60 12.23
C GLU A 112 -4.79 16.79 12.46
N LEU A 113 -4.72 15.97 13.51
CA LEU A 113 -3.56 15.12 13.75
C LEU A 113 -3.39 14.08 12.63
N LYS A 114 -4.48 13.48 12.18
CA LYS A 114 -4.47 12.48 11.09
C LYS A 114 -4.01 13.12 9.77
N GLN A 115 -4.44 14.35 9.51
CA GLN A 115 -4.07 15.15 8.36
C GLN A 115 -2.61 15.58 8.42
N GLN A 116 -2.14 16.04 9.59
CA GLN A 116 -0.72 16.35 9.80
C GLN A 116 0.16 15.10 9.67
N LEU A 117 -0.32 13.95 10.16
CA LEU A 117 0.36 12.66 9.95
C LEU A 117 0.45 12.33 8.46
N TYR A 118 -0.66 12.41 7.71
CA TYR A 118 -0.63 12.15 6.26
C TYR A 118 0.22 13.17 5.49
N ALA A 119 0.22 14.44 5.88
CA ALA A 119 1.07 15.49 5.31
C ALA A 119 2.55 15.28 5.65
N ALA A 120 2.88 14.74 6.82
CA ALA A 120 4.24 14.34 7.17
C ALA A 120 4.65 13.06 6.42
N LEU A 121 3.76 12.09 6.26
CA LEU A 121 4.01 10.88 5.48
C LEU A 121 4.23 11.17 3.99
N SER A 122 3.52 12.13 3.41
CA SER A 122 3.67 12.50 1.99
C SER A 122 5.06 13.03 1.65
N LYS A 123 5.72 13.68 2.63
CA LYS A 123 7.09 14.21 2.52
C LYS A 123 8.17 13.14 2.68
N LEU A 124 7.83 11.94 3.15
CA LEU A 124 8.79 10.84 3.25
C LEU A 124 9.17 10.28 1.87
N PRO A 125 10.44 9.83 1.70
CA PRO A 125 10.82 8.99 0.57
C PRO A 125 9.89 7.78 0.48
N GLU A 126 9.45 7.49 -0.75
CA GLU A 126 8.46 6.47 -1.12
C GLU A 126 8.62 5.16 -0.30
N LYS A 127 9.82 4.56 -0.34
CA LYS A 127 10.11 3.30 0.38
C LYS A 127 9.99 3.41 1.90
N SER A 128 10.40 4.52 2.50
CA SER A 128 10.31 4.70 3.96
C SER A 128 8.86 4.87 4.40
N ARG A 129 8.04 5.55 3.60
CA ARG A 129 6.60 5.68 3.82
C ARG A 129 5.91 4.33 3.73
N MET A 130 6.18 3.58 2.66
CA MET A 130 5.63 2.24 2.44
C MET A 130 5.95 1.29 3.61
N VAL A 131 7.20 1.24 4.06
CA VAL A 131 7.61 0.43 5.23
C VAL A 131 6.86 0.87 6.50
N PHE A 132 6.71 2.18 6.72
CA PHE A 132 5.96 2.70 7.87
C PHE A 132 4.49 2.28 7.84
N GLU A 133 3.81 2.46 6.71
CA GLU A 133 2.41 2.11 6.53
C GLU A 133 2.19 0.60 6.70
N MET A 134 3.05 -0.22 6.06
CA MET A 134 3.02 -1.68 6.16
C MET A 134 3.15 -2.16 7.60
N SER A 135 3.98 -1.51 8.41
CA SER A 135 4.11 -1.86 9.82
C SER A 135 2.99 -1.31 10.69
N ARG A 136 2.61 -0.03 10.53
CA ARG A 136 1.74 0.66 11.50
C ARG A 136 0.27 0.61 11.16
N PHE A 137 -0.07 0.62 9.88
CA PHE A 137 -1.47 0.55 9.44
C PHE A 137 -1.85 -0.85 9.00
N GLN A 138 -0.92 -1.58 8.40
CA GLN A 138 -1.14 -2.97 8.07
C GLN A 138 -0.63 -3.93 9.15
N GLU A 139 0.06 -3.50 10.21
CA GLU A 139 0.47 -4.41 11.29
C GLU A 139 1.38 -5.57 10.84
N LEU A 140 2.06 -5.44 9.69
CA LEU A 140 2.98 -6.45 9.21
C LEU A 140 4.26 -6.44 10.03
N LYS A 141 4.78 -7.63 10.32
CA LYS A 141 6.08 -7.79 11.00
C LYS A 141 7.20 -7.35 10.06
N TYR A 142 8.31 -6.88 10.62
CA TYR A 142 9.44 -6.42 9.80
C TYR A 142 10.00 -7.51 8.89
N GLN A 143 9.96 -8.77 9.32
CA GLN A 143 10.34 -9.89 8.47
C GLN A 143 9.40 -10.03 7.27
N GLU A 144 8.08 -9.97 7.49
CA GLU A 144 7.10 -10.02 6.38
C GLU A 144 7.28 -8.86 5.40
N ILE A 145 7.62 -7.67 5.90
CA ILE A 145 7.92 -6.49 5.07
C ILE A 145 9.23 -6.69 4.31
N ALA A 146 10.26 -7.24 4.96
CA ALA A 146 11.56 -7.51 4.35
C ALA A 146 11.41 -8.48 3.17
N ASP A 147 10.73 -9.60 3.41
CA ASP A 147 10.48 -10.60 2.39
C ASP A 147 9.58 -10.03 1.30
N ALA A 148 8.50 -9.32 1.68
CA ALA A 148 7.58 -8.73 0.74
C ALA A 148 8.28 -7.72 -0.16
N LEU A 149 9.19 -6.88 0.34
CA LEU A 149 9.88 -5.85 -0.44
C LEU A 149 11.20 -6.33 -1.07
N SER A 150 11.61 -7.58 -0.83
CA SER A 150 12.92 -8.11 -1.20
C SER A 150 14.07 -7.26 -0.64
N LEU A 151 13.96 -6.91 0.64
CA LEU A 151 14.94 -6.13 1.41
C LEU A 151 15.50 -6.98 2.55
N SER A 152 16.65 -6.58 3.11
CA SER A 152 17.12 -7.16 4.37
C SER A 152 16.31 -6.62 5.55
N LEU A 153 16.18 -7.40 6.63
CA LEU A 153 15.56 -6.95 7.88
C LEU A 153 16.18 -5.63 8.37
N LYS A 154 17.51 -5.52 8.32
CA LYS A 154 18.26 -4.30 8.68
C LYS A 154 17.90 -3.11 7.79
N THR A 155 17.61 -3.34 6.51
CA THR A 155 17.15 -2.28 5.59
C THR A 155 15.75 -1.80 5.96
N VAL A 156 14.84 -2.71 6.36
CA VAL A 156 13.50 -2.36 6.87
C VAL A 156 13.60 -1.53 8.15
N GLU A 157 14.43 -1.93 9.11
CA GLU A 157 14.71 -1.17 10.34
C GLU A 157 15.27 0.22 10.03
N GLY A 158 16.18 0.32 9.05
CA GLY A 158 16.73 1.58 8.59
C GLY A 158 15.67 2.51 7.97
N HIS A 159 14.76 1.97 7.14
CA HIS A 159 13.62 2.71 6.61
C HIS A 159 12.66 3.16 7.71
N MET A 160 12.39 2.29 8.69
CA MET A 160 11.55 2.63 9.83
C MET A 160 12.16 3.75 10.68
N THR A 161 13.46 3.66 10.96
CA THR A 161 14.19 4.69 11.71
C THR A 161 14.11 6.04 11.01
N LYS A 162 14.27 6.06 9.68
CA LYS A 162 14.10 7.28 8.87
C LYS A 162 12.68 7.81 8.94
N ALA A 163 11.67 6.94 8.84
CA ALA A 163 10.27 7.33 8.92
C ALA A 163 9.93 7.95 10.28
N LEU A 164 10.32 7.30 11.38
CA LEU A 164 10.07 7.79 12.74
C LEU A 164 10.81 9.11 13.03
N LYS A 165 12.07 9.25 12.59
CA LYS A 165 12.81 10.51 12.73
C LYS A 165 12.12 11.65 12.00
N HIS A 166 11.66 11.41 10.78
CA HIS A 166 10.92 12.40 10.00
C HIS A 166 9.62 12.81 10.70
N LEU A 167 8.81 11.83 11.12
CA LEU A 167 7.55 12.10 11.81
C LEU A 167 7.78 12.88 13.11
N ARG A 168 8.82 12.55 13.88
CA ARG A 168 9.16 13.28 15.11
C ARG A 168 9.47 14.76 14.88
N VAL A 169 10.14 15.10 13.76
CA VAL A 169 10.46 16.49 13.42
C VAL A 169 9.20 17.24 12.97
N HIS A 170 8.36 16.61 12.15
CA HIS A 170 7.20 17.26 11.55
C HIS A 170 5.94 17.25 12.43
N LEU A 171 5.92 16.45 13.49
CA LEU A 171 4.83 16.36 14.47
C LEU A 171 5.32 16.74 15.88
N ALA A 172 6.41 17.52 15.98
CA ALA A 172 7.02 17.90 17.26
C ALA A 172 6.02 18.61 18.20
N ASP A 173 5.13 19.43 17.66
CA ASP A 173 4.10 20.14 18.45
C ASP A 173 3.02 19.20 19.01
N TYR A 174 2.98 17.94 18.53
CA TYR A 174 2.04 16.89 18.94
C TYR A 174 2.73 15.74 19.72
N LEU A 175 3.93 16.00 20.27
CA LEU A 175 4.84 15.03 20.89
C LEU A 175 4.19 14.07 21.90
N ASN A 176 3.23 14.52 22.70
CA ASN A 176 2.56 13.69 23.71
C ASN A 176 1.65 12.60 23.11
N ILE A 177 1.14 12.80 21.89
CA ILE A 177 0.26 11.84 21.21
C ILE A 177 1.08 10.94 20.27
N VAL A 178 2.15 11.49 19.68
CA VAL A 178 3.10 10.72 18.85
C VAL A 178 3.81 9.64 19.68
N THR A 179 4.20 9.96 20.92
CA THR A 179 4.77 8.96 21.84
C THR A 179 3.76 7.86 22.19
N LEU A 180 2.47 8.18 22.32
CA LEU A 180 1.41 7.21 22.57
C LEU A 180 1.23 6.24 21.38
N ILE A 181 1.26 6.74 20.15
CA ILE A 181 1.19 5.92 18.91
C ILE A 181 2.43 5.05 18.75
N ILE A 182 3.60 5.54 19.16
CA ILE A 182 4.87 4.80 19.10
C ILE A 182 4.96 3.74 20.20
N MET A 183 4.47 4.02 21.42
CA MET A 183 4.56 3.12 22.58
C MET A 183 3.45 2.07 22.66
N THR A 184 2.29 2.27 22.06
CA THR A 184 1.18 1.29 22.13
C THR A 184 1.44 -0.02 21.39
N ARG A 185 2.58 -0.16 20.69
CA ARG A 185 3.09 -1.44 20.15
C ARG A 185 4.62 -1.46 20.10
N LEU A 186 5.23 -1.46 21.29
CA LEU A 186 6.59 -1.95 21.56
C LEU A 186 6.48 -3.17 22.48
#